data_AF-A0A173YFJ1-F1
#
_entry.id   AF-A0A173YFJ1-F1
#
_cell.length_a   1.000
_cell.length_b   1.000
_cell.length_c   1.000
_cell.angle_alpha   90.00
_cell.angle_beta   90.00
_cell.angle_gamma   90.00
#
_symmetry.space_group_name_H-M   'P 1'
#
loop_
_entity.id
_entity.type
_entity.pdbx_description
1 polymer ?
#
loop_
_entity_poly.entity_id
_entity_poly.type
_entity_poly.pdbx_seq_one_letter_code
_entity_poly.pdbx_strand_id
1 'polypeptide(L)'
;MCIVIKMKIFDYRAAIFYVKGHRNMKFTRKDLPPDQMKRANITTCLTVTMAYVFYILIMLTSDRTTLEKIIFVSFYVIWYALTAIFVAKNIYERKAELFIAVGFCIGFGIISYLQNPTVMMLIFPVLLSLSVYLNEFLIMWGAGATLVFIITKMAQILVNNPADKAEQLNTVFLVCICLIMCVFGGCKAIRRLIEFSNEETDAVKVKAEKQLQVAKEVETIVNDVDAQFTQVRKDLSQISSTIDNTQIAIGIIANGADSSATQTQTQSEKTNEIQERLEHTNQTAAGALETTEKLRGVIETGKNESDELARQSVIVDQSTEQISQTIEKLVEHVGKVSGITDAILNISSQTNLLALNASIEAARAGDAGKGFAVVAEEIRQLAEMTKVSTEQITQIMNELTAITKDTQTELKNAVDSIDVQREKVKTVHESFITVEEDVKSLVGDMTTVSDEVSAVLSANEVIVDGISTLSGITQEISASTSASRTDMDGLHDSVSNFSTAVDHTFEALENLKAIAAIDEE
;
A
#
# COMPACT_ATOMS: atom_id res chain seq x y z
N MET A 1 -29.26 29.25 -30.98
CA MET A 1 -30.07 29.35 -32.20
C MET A 1 -31.41 28.66 -31.94
N CYS A 2 -32.43 29.42 -31.53
CA CYS A 2 -33.84 29.23 -31.87
C CYS A 2 -34.66 30.37 -31.24
N ILE A 3 -35.34 31.08 -32.12
CA ILE A 3 -36.19 32.26 -31.92
C ILE A 3 -37.64 31.77 -32.02
N VAL A 4 -38.52 32.13 -31.07
CA VAL A 4 -39.97 32.31 -31.31
C VAL A 4 -40.47 33.33 -30.26
N ILE A 5 -40.51 34.63 -30.55
CA ILE A 5 -41.59 35.42 -31.21
C ILE A 5 -42.89 35.50 -30.39
N LYS A 6 -43.05 36.68 -29.77
CA LYS A 6 -44.27 37.47 -29.53
C LYS A 6 -45.63 36.84 -29.91
N MET A 7 -46.57 36.92 -28.97
CA MET A 7 -47.96 37.26 -29.31
C MET A 7 -48.56 38.23 -28.28
N LYS A 8 -48.62 39.51 -28.69
CA LYS A 8 -49.50 40.54 -28.12
C LYS A 8 -50.94 40.13 -28.45
N ILE A 9 -51.82 40.07 -27.45
CA ILE A 9 -53.26 40.22 -27.65
C ILE A 9 -53.71 41.46 -26.89
N PHE A 10 -53.81 42.54 -27.69
CA PHE A 10 -54.70 43.69 -27.62
C PHE A 10 -55.24 44.17 -26.27
N ASP A 11 -54.68 45.31 -25.86
CA ASP A 11 -55.31 46.37 -25.07
C ASP A 11 -56.78 46.63 -25.44
N TYR A 12 -57.64 46.61 -24.42
CA TYR A 12 -58.90 47.37 -24.40
C TYR A 12 -58.84 48.45 -23.30
N ARG A 13 -57.73 49.19 -23.25
CA ARG A 13 -57.49 50.33 -22.34
C ARG A 13 -57.37 51.68 -23.05
N ALA A 14 -57.97 51.81 -24.24
CA ALA A 14 -57.97 53.04 -25.03
C ALA A 14 -59.17 53.98 -24.80
N ALA A 15 -59.95 53.79 -23.74
CA ALA A 15 -60.94 54.78 -23.32
C ALA A 15 -60.81 55.03 -21.81
N ILE A 16 -60.61 56.30 -21.45
CA ILE A 16 -60.48 56.83 -20.08
C ILE A 16 -59.03 56.79 -19.52
N PHE A 17 -58.06 57.21 -20.32
CA PHE A 17 -56.82 57.81 -19.79
C PHE A 17 -56.51 59.12 -20.53
N TYR A 18 -57.37 60.13 -20.33
CA TYR A 18 -57.05 61.52 -20.65
C TYR A 18 -57.90 62.45 -19.78
N VAL A 19 -57.46 62.73 -18.55
CA VAL A 19 -57.43 64.08 -17.96
C VAL A 19 -56.37 64.04 -16.84
N LYS A 20 -55.18 64.54 -17.16
CA LYS A 20 -54.14 64.90 -16.19
C LYS A 20 -54.19 66.42 -16.09
N GLY A 21 -54.39 66.94 -14.88
CA GLY A 21 -54.24 68.38 -14.62
C GLY A 21 -55.48 69.03 -14.02
N HIS A 22 -55.77 68.71 -12.77
CA HIS A 22 -56.12 69.64 -11.68
C HIS A 22 -56.41 68.74 -10.46
N ARG A 23 -56.05 69.19 -9.25
CA ARG A 23 -56.44 68.50 -8.00
C ARG A 23 -57.92 68.13 -8.09
N ASN A 24 -58.25 66.84 -7.91
CA ASN A 24 -59.31 66.32 -7.04
C ASN A 24 -59.69 64.87 -7.40
N MET A 25 -59.40 63.95 -6.47
CA MET A 25 -59.90 62.57 -6.32
C MET A 25 -59.50 61.50 -7.36
N LYS A 26 -58.40 60.76 -7.08
CA LYS A 26 -58.19 59.40 -7.60
C LYS A 26 -59.03 58.42 -6.78
N PHE A 27 -59.99 57.74 -7.39
CA PHE A 27 -60.82 56.72 -6.72
C PHE A 27 -60.07 55.39 -6.63
N THR A 28 -60.00 54.80 -5.44
CA THR A 28 -59.42 53.46 -5.26
C THR A 28 -60.43 52.38 -5.64
N ARG A 29 -59.98 51.40 -6.43
CA ARG A 29 -60.77 50.22 -6.83
C ARG A 29 -59.90 48.97 -6.77
N LYS A 30 -60.46 47.88 -6.21
CA LYS A 30 -59.85 46.54 -6.33
C LYS A 30 -60.44 45.78 -7.51
N ASP A 31 -59.58 45.11 -8.27
CA ASP A 31 -60.02 44.18 -9.31
C ASP A 31 -60.43 42.85 -8.66
N LEU A 32 -61.73 42.57 -8.63
CA LEU A 32 -62.28 41.34 -8.07
C LEU A 32 -62.25 40.22 -9.13
N PRO A 33 -61.81 39.00 -8.78
CA PRO A 33 -61.94 37.83 -9.64
C PRO A 33 -63.42 37.49 -9.92
N PRO A 34 -63.74 36.75 -11.00
CA PRO A 34 -65.11 36.48 -11.43
C PRO A 34 -66.02 35.92 -10.32
N ASP A 35 -65.51 35.02 -9.48
CA ASP A 35 -66.30 34.45 -8.37
C ASP A 35 -66.59 35.45 -7.25
N GLN A 36 -65.65 36.34 -6.95
CA GLN A 36 -65.89 37.43 -6.00
C GLN A 36 -66.85 38.45 -6.61
N MET A 37 -66.76 38.70 -7.92
CA MET A 37 -67.68 39.57 -8.66
C MET A 37 -69.11 39.04 -8.63
N LYS A 38 -69.30 37.72 -8.83
CA LYS A 38 -70.60 37.05 -8.69
C LYS A 38 -71.20 37.27 -7.31
N ARG A 39 -70.42 37.04 -6.26
CA ARG A 39 -70.87 37.24 -4.87
C ARG A 39 -71.26 38.70 -4.61
N ALA A 40 -70.44 39.65 -5.05
CA ALA A 40 -70.72 41.07 -4.91
C ALA A 40 -72.01 41.50 -5.64
N ASN A 41 -72.20 41.01 -6.88
CA ASN A 41 -73.40 41.27 -7.67
C ASN A 41 -74.66 40.67 -7.04
N ILE A 42 -74.59 39.45 -6.49
CA ILE A 42 -75.73 38.82 -5.80
C ILE A 42 -76.12 39.62 -4.55
N THR A 43 -75.15 39.94 -3.69
CA THR A 43 -75.39 40.69 -2.44
C THR A 43 -76.02 42.05 -2.72
N THR A 44 -75.50 42.78 -3.72
CA THR A 44 -76.03 44.10 -4.09
C THR A 44 -77.38 44.01 -4.81
N CYS A 45 -77.60 42.97 -5.62
CA CYS A 45 -78.90 42.75 -6.23
C CYS A 45 -79.97 42.52 -5.14
N LEU A 46 -79.67 41.71 -4.11
CA LEU A 46 -80.60 41.38 -3.04
C LEU A 46 -81.01 42.62 -2.20
N THR A 47 -80.05 43.49 -1.88
CA THR A 47 -80.35 44.75 -1.18
C THR A 47 -81.19 45.70 -2.03
N VAL A 48 -80.92 45.78 -3.33
CA VAL A 48 -81.75 46.56 -4.27
C VAL A 48 -83.15 45.97 -4.42
N THR A 49 -83.29 44.64 -4.50
CA THR A 49 -84.60 43.96 -4.50
C THR A 49 -85.42 44.35 -3.26
N MET A 50 -84.80 44.31 -2.08
CA MET A 50 -85.46 44.70 -0.84
C MET A 50 -85.91 46.17 -0.88
N ALA A 51 -85.10 47.07 -1.43
CA ALA A 51 -85.47 48.48 -1.57
C ALA A 51 -86.66 48.70 -2.53
N TYR A 52 -86.73 47.96 -3.64
CA TYR A 52 -87.88 48.03 -4.56
C TYR A 52 -89.17 47.51 -3.93
N VAL A 53 -89.10 46.49 -3.07
CA VAL A 53 -90.25 46.03 -2.29
C VAL A 53 -90.75 47.14 -1.36
N PHE A 54 -89.85 47.84 -0.68
CA PHE A 54 -90.22 49.02 0.13
C PHE A 54 -90.82 50.13 -0.72
N TYR A 55 -90.32 50.38 -1.94
CA TYR A 55 -90.90 51.39 -2.83
C TYR A 55 -92.36 51.09 -3.19
N ILE A 56 -92.66 49.84 -3.51
CA ILE A 56 -94.03 49.40 -3.81
C ILE A 56 -94.93 49.56 -2.59
N LEU A 57 -94.47 49.13 -1.41
CA LEU A 57 -95.25 49.19 -0.17
C LEU A 57 -95.54 50.64 0.27
N ILE A 58 -94.56 51.53 0.16
CA ILE A 58 -94.73 52.97 0.42
C ILE A 58 -95.69 53.61 -0.59
N MET A 59 -95.62 53.21 -1.87
CA MET A 59 -96.52 53.75 -2.89
C MET A 59 -97.98 53.31 -2.67
N LEU A 60 -98.20 52.08 -2.22
CA LEU A 60 -99.55 51.56 -1.91
C LEU A 60 -100.21 52.28 -0.73
N THR A 61 -99.40 52.67 0.27
CA THR A 61 -99.85 53.35 1.50
C THR A 61 -100.02 54.86 1.36
N SER A 62 -99.67 55.45 0.21
CA SER A 62 -99.76 56.89 -0.06
C SER A 62 -101.21 57.39 -0.31
N ASP A 63 -101.51 58.65 -0.04
CA ASP A 63 -102.85 59.26 -0.24
C ASP A 63 -103.19 59.61 -1.72
N ARG A 64 -102.49 58.99 -2.67
CA ARG A 64 -102.65 59.22 -4.12
C ARG A 64 -103.89 58.54 -4.69
N THR A 65 -104.35 58.99 -5.86
CA THR A 65 -105.48 58.38 -6.56
C THR A 65 -105.18 56.92 -6.94
N THR A 66 -106.21 56.08 -7.01
CA THR A 66 -106.07 54.65 -7.39
C THR A 66 -105.37 54.49 -8.75
N LEU A 67 -105.60 55.42 -9.69
CA LEU A 67 -104.95 55.43 -11.00
C LEU A 67 -103.43 55.70 -10.90
N GLU A 68 -103.01 56.71 -10.14
CA GLU A 68 -101.59 57.02 -9.94
C GLU A 68 -100.84 55.86 -9.26
N LYS A 69 -101.46 55.21 -8.27
CA LYS A 69 -100.87 54.04 -7.59
C LYS A 69 -100.59 52.91 -8.57
N ILE A 70 -101.54 52.58 -9.45
CA ILE A 70 -101.38 51.50 -10.44
C ILE A 70 -100.25 51.83 -11.42
N ILE A 71 -100.15 53.07 -11.89
CA ILE A 71 -99.12 53.50 -12.84
C ILE A 71 -97.71 53.37 -12.22
N PHE A 72 -97.50 53.93 -11.03
CA PHE A 72 -96.17 53.92 -10.40
C PHE A 72 -95.77 52.53 -9.89
N VAL A 73 -96.70 51.74 -9.35
CA VAL A 73 -96.42 50.34 -8.97
C VAL A 73 -96.05 49.52 -10.20
N SER A 74 -96.78 49.66 -11.32
CA SER A 74 -96.43 48.99 -12.58
C SER A 74 -95.06 49.41 -13.08
N PHE A 75 -94.71 50.70 -12.98
CA PHE A 75 -93.39 51.21 -13.32
C PHE A 75 -92.29 50.56 -12.45
N TYR A 76 -92.45 50.54 -11.13
CA TYR A 76 -91.43 49.94 -10.24
C TYR A 76 -91.23 48.44 -10.49
N VAL A 77 -92.31 47.69 -10.76
CA VAL A 77 -92.24 46.26 -11.05
C VAL A 77 -91.54 46.01 -12.40
N ILE A 78 -91.93 46.72 -13.46
CA ILE A 78 -91.32 46.59 -14.79
C ILE A 78 -89.84 47.00 -14.74
N TRP A 79 -89.54 48.12 -14.09
CA TRP A 79 -88.18 48.64 -14.00
C TRP A 79 -87.28 47.72 -13.17
N TYR A 80 -87.77 47.20 -12.04
CA TYR A 80 -87.05 46.19 -11.26
C TYR A 80 -86.78 44.92 -12.09
N ALA A 81 -87.79 44.40 -12.81
CA ALA A 81 -87.62 43.21 -13.64
C ALA A 81 -86.53 43.40 -14.72
N LEU A 82 -86.48 44.57 -15.37
CA LEU A 82 -85.42 44.92 -16.33
C LEU A 82 -84.03 44.92 -15.67
N THR A 83 -83.91 45.51 -14.48
CA THR A 83 -82.64 45.51 -13.73
C THR A 83 -82.21 44.10 -13.31
N ALA A 84 -83.12 43.29 -12.80
CA ALA A 84 -82.84 41.93 -12.36
C ALA A 84 -82.42 41.01 -13.52
N ILE A 85 -83.09 41.09 -14.68
CA ILE A 85 -82.75 40.28 -15.87
C ILE A 85 -81.36 40.65 -16.40
N PHE A 86 -81.04 41.95 -16.47
CA PHE A 86 -79.74 42.40 -16.95
C PHE A 86 -78.61 41.94 -16.02
N VAL A 87 -78.82 42.01 -14.71
CA VAL A 87 -77.86 41.57 -13.70
C VAL A 87 -77.67 40.06 -13.74
N ALA A 88 -78.76 39.29 -13.87
CA ALA A 88 -78.69 37.84 -13.99
C ALA A 88 -77.87 37.40 -15.20
N LYS A 89 -78.00 38.09 -16.34
CA LYS A 89 -77.23 37.81 -17.56
C LYS A 89 -75.75 38.17 -17.44
N ASN A 90 -75.42 39.20 -16.65
CA ASN A 90 -74.08 39.76 -16.55
C ASN A 90 -73.45 39.57 -15.15
N ILE A 91 -73.83 38.52 -14.42
CA ILE A 91 -73.54 38.38 -12.98
C ILE A 91 -72.05 38.26 -12.65
N TYR A 92 -71.20 37.88 -13.61
CA TYR A 92 -69.74 37.84 -13.46
C TYR A 92 -69.05 39.07 -14.04
N GLU A 93 -69.77 39.91 -14.80
CA GLU A 93 -69.23 41.09 -15.46
C GLU A 93 -69.36 42.34 -14.60
N ARG A 94 -68.42 43.26 -14.80
CA ARG A 94 -68.44 44.59 -14.16
C ARG A 94 -69.64 45.42 -14.57
N LYS A 95 -70.19 45.22 -15.77
CA LYS A 95 -71.32 46.02 -16.28
C LYS A 95 -72.56 45.93 -15.37
N ALA A 96 -72.73 44.81 -14.64
CA ALA A 96 -73.82 44.65 -13.69
C ALA A 96 -73.75 45.66 -12.54
N GLU A 97 -72.56 46.01 -12.04
CA GLU A 97 -72.40 46.93 -10.90
C GLU A 97 -72.99 48.32 -11.20
N LEU A 98 -72.69 48.85 -12.39
CA LEU A 98 -73.13 50.16 -12.85
C LEU A 98 -74.63 50.14 -13.14
N PHE A 99 -75.13 49.05 -13.73
CA PHE A 99 -76.55 48.92 -14.05
C PHE A 99 -77.42 48.79 -12.80
N ILE A 100 -76.95 48.10 -11.76
CA ILE A 100 -77.62 48.03 -10.44
C ILE A 100 -77.69 49.44 -9.83
N ALA A 101 -76.57 50.17 -9.84
CA ALA A 101 -76.50 51.52 -9.27
C ALA A 101 -77.41 52.52 -10.02
N VAL A 102 -77.33 52.56 -11.35
CA VAL A 102 -78.17 53.42 -12.20
C VAL A 102 -79.64 53.04 -12.10
N GLY A 103 -79.93 51.73 -12.17
CA GLY A 103 -81.28 51.19 -12.06
C GLY A 103 -81.95 51.60 -10.76
N PHE A 104 -81.26 51.48 -9.63
CA PHE A 104 -81.74 51.97 -8.35
C PHE A 104 -81.92 53.50 -8.31
N CYS A 105 -80.98 54.27 -8.85
CA CYS A 105 -81.05 55.74 -8.84
C CYS A 105 -82.31 56.28 -9.54
N ILE A 106 -82.73 55.65 -10.64
CA ILE A 106 -83.94 56.06 -11.37
C ILE A 106 -85.20 55.79 -10.53
N GLY A 107 -85.33 54.60 -9.93
CA GLY A 107 -86.45 54.29 -9.04
C GLY A 107 -86.48 55.18 -7.80
N PHE A 108 -85.31 55.43 -7.19
CA PHE A 108 -85.16 56.32 -6.05
C PHE A 108 -85.53 57.77 -6.37
N GLY A 109 -85.12 58.29 -7.54
CA GLY A 109 -85.47 59.64 -7.97
C GLY A 109 -86.97 59.86 -8.07
N ILE A 110 -87.69 58.88 -8.63
CA ILE A 110 -89.15 58.93 -8.78
C ILE A 110 -89.83 58.88 -7.41
N ILE A 111 -89.45 57.94 -6.54
CA ILE A 111 -90.12 57.82 -5.24
C ILE A 111 -89.82 59.01 -4.33
N SER A 112 -88.57 59.49 -4.37
CA SER A 112 -88.14 60.69 -3.68
C SER A 112 -89.03 61.84 -4.12
N TYR A 113 -89.18 62.07 -5.44
CA TYR A 113 -90.03 63.13 -6.04
C TYR A 113 -91.51 63.06 -5.63
N LEU A 114 -92.08 61.88 -5.45
CA LEU A 114 -93.52 61.70 -5.23
C LEU A 114 -93.95 61.72 -3.76
N GLN A 115 -93.07 61.28 -2.85
CA GLN A 115 -93.40 61.01 -1.44
C GLN A 115 -92.74 62.02 -0.48
N ASN A 116 -93.07 61.86 0.82
CA ASN A 116 -92.48 62.62 1.92
C ASN A 116 -90.96 62.41 2.03
N PRO A 117 -90.20 63.40 2.52
CA PRO A 117 -88.73 63.34 2.62
C PRO A 117 -88.19 62.14 3.40
N THR A 118 -88.96 61.54 4.31
CA THR A 118 -88.56 60.37 5.10
C THR A 118 -88.15 59.18 4.23
N VAL A 119 -88.76 59.03 3.04
CA VAL A 119 -88.45 57.94 2.10
C VAL A 119 -87.02 58.04 1.56
N MET A 120 -86.40 59.22 1.59
CA MET A 120 -85.01 59.40 1.17
C MET A 120 -84.03 58.59 2.00
N MET A 121 -84.38 58.16 3.22
CA MET A 121 -83.52 57.31 4.05
C MET A 121 -83.22 55.94 3.42
N LEU A 122 -84.03 55.47 2.47
CA LEU A 122 -83.82 54.20 1.76
C LEU A 122 -82.56 54.18 0.89
N ILE A 123 -81.89 55.33 0.70
CA ILE A 123 -80.60 55.40 0.00
C ILE A 123 -79.46 54.71 0.74
N PHE A 124 -79.44 54.79 2.08
CA PHE A 124 -78.28 54.39 2.89
C PHE A 124 -77.96 52.89 2.81
N PRO A 125 -78.95 51.97 2.91
CA PRO A 125 -78.67 50.53 2.76
C PRO A 125 -78.06 50.19 1.40
N VAL A 126 -78.48 50.87 0.33
CA VAL A 126 -77.98 50.61 -1.03
C VAL A 126 -76.60 51.22 -1.25
N LEU A 127 -76.33 52.43 -0.78
CA LEU A 127 -74.98 53.00 -0.80
C LEU A 127 -73.98 52.14 -0.02
N LEU A 128 -74.38 51.60 1.12
CA LEU A 128 -73.56 50.67 1.90
C LEU A 128 -73.33 49.36 1.12
N SER A 129 -74.35 48.86 0.43
CA SER A 129 -74.20 47.66 -0.40
C SER A 129 -73.24 47.85 -1.58
N LEU A 130 -73.13 49.06 -2.14
CA LEU A 130 -72.16 49.37 -3.19
C LEU A 130 -70.70 49.26 -2.69
N SER A 131 -70.45 49.27 -1.38
CA SER A 131 -69.11 49.09 -0.82
C SER A 131 -68.53 47.69 -1.05
N VAL A 132 -69.38 46.68 -1.31
CA VAL A 132 -68.96 45.30 -1.57
C VAL A 132 -68.10 45.18 -2.84
N TYR A 133 -68.28 46.10 -3.79
CA TYR A 133 -67.43 46.19 -4.99
C TYR A 133 -66.04 46.74 -4.72
N LEU A 134 -65.74 47.18 -3.48
CA LEU A 134 -64.48 47.79 -3.08
C LEU A 134 -64.03 48.87 -4.08
N ASN A 135 -64.97 49.75 -4.44
CA ASN A 135 -64.79 50.79 -5.44
C ASN A 135 -65.38 52.12 -4.95
N GLU A 136 -64.51 53.07 -4.65
CA GLU A 136 -64.90 54.39 -4.14
C GLU A 136 -65.76 55.19 -5.13
N PHE A 137 -65.55 54.98 -6.43
CA PHE A 137 -66.25 55.72 -7.47
C PHE A 137 -67.76 55.46 -7.42
N LEU A 138 -68.19 54.21 -7.14
CA LEU A 138 -69.62 53.85 -7.09
C LEU A 138 -70.35 54.55 -5.94
N ILE A 139 -69.74 54.61 -4.76
CA ILE A 139 -70.32 55.33 -3.61
C ILE A 139 -70.39 56.83 -3.90
N MET A 140 -69.33 57.40 -4.46
CA MET A 140 -69.30 58.83 -4.75
C MET A 140 -70.29 59.23 -5.83
N TRP A 141 -70.38 58.43 -6.88
CA TRP A 141 -71.33 58.66 -7.96
C TRP A 141 -72.77 58.51 -7.46
N GLY A 142 -73.08 57.47 -6.67
CA GLY A 142 -74.37 57.28 -6.04
C GLY A 142 -74.75 58.42 -5.11
N ALA A 143 -73.81 58.89 -4.26
CA ALA A 143 -74.04 60.03 -3.39
C ALA A 143 -74.25 61.33 -4.17
N GLY A 144 -73.47 61.55 -5.24
CA GLY A 144 -73.65 62.68 -6.15
C GLY A 144 -75.04 62.70 -6.79
N ALA A 145 -75.52 61.55 -7.28
CA ALA A 145 -76.88 61.41 -7.80
C ALA A 145 -77.94 61.75 -6.74
N THR A 146 -77.72 61.34 -5.49
CA THR A 146 -78.67 61.60 -4.39
C THR A 146 -78.69 63.05 -3.95
N LEU A 147 -77.56 63.75 -4.01
CA LEU A 147 -77.49 65.19 -3.76
C LEU A 147 -78.39 65.96 -4.75
N VAL A 148 -78.43 65.54 -6.01
CA VAL A 148 -79.33 66.13 -7.01
C VAL A 148 -80.79 65.95 -6.60
N PHE A 149 -81.19 64.76 -6.14
CA PHE A 149 -82.57 64.52 -5.68
C PHE A 149 -82.92 65.26 -4.39
N ILE A 150 -81.95 65.47 -3.50
CA ILE A 150 -82.10 66.31 -2.30
C ILE A 150 -82.36 67.76 -2.71
N ILE A 151 -81.57 68.30 -3.65
CA ILE A 151 -81.71 69.69 -4.13
C ILE A 151 -83.06 69.91 -4.80
N THR A 152 -83.50 68.99 -5.67
CA THR A 152 -84.81 69.11 -6.34
C THR A 152 -85.97 69.07 -5.34
N LYS A 153 -85.85 68.26 -4.28
CA LYS A 153 -86.84 68.18 -3.20
C LYS A 153 -86.86 69.40 -2.29
N MET A 154 -85.69 69.93 -1.93
CA MET A 154 -85.58 71.22 -1.24
C MET A 154 -86.29 72.33 -2.02
N ALA A 155 -86.07 72.39 -3.34
CA ALA A 155 -86.71 73.37 -4.21
C ALA A 155 -88.24 73.20 -4.23
N GLN A 156 -88.75 71.97 -4.31
CA GLN A 156 -90.20 71.72 -4.26
C GLN A 156 -90.85 72.13 -2.94
N ILE A 157 -90.23 71.83 -1.79
CA ILE A 157 -90.74 72.21 -0.47
C ILE A 157 -90.80 73.73 -0.34
N LEU A 158 -89.82 74.44 -0.93
CA LEU A 158 -89.76 75.90 -0.90
C LEU A 158 -90.83 76.56 -1.78
N VAL A 159 -91.13 75.97 -2.95
CA VAL A 159 -92.11 76.48 -3.93
C VAL A 159 -93.57 76.16 -3.54
N ASN A 160 -93.86 74.91 -3.14
CA ASN A 160 -95.24 74.47 -2.87
C ASN A 160 -95.76 74.90 -1.49
N ASN A 161 -94.88 75.39 -0.61
CA ASN A 161 -95.15 75.90 0.73
C ASN A 161 -96.20 75.08 1.54
N PRO A 162 -95.94 73.78 1.80
CA PRO A 162 -96.84 72.90 2.55
C PRO A 162 -96.96 73.30 4.03
N ALA A 163 -98.03 72.88 4.71
CA ALA A 163 -98.28 73.18 6.13
C ALA A 163 -97.12 72.71 7.06
N ASP A 164 -96.47 71.60 6.74
CA ASP A 164 -95.40 70.98 7.56
C ASP A 164 -93.97 71.31 7.05
N LYS A 165 -93.77 72.50 6.48
CA LYS A 165 -92.51 72.90 5.84
C LYS A 165 -91.27 72.74 6.73
N ALA A 166 -91.36 73.10 8.01
CA ALA A 166 -90.22 73.06 8.93
C ALA A 166 -89.76 71.61 9.23
N GLU A 167 -90.70 70.68 9.38
CA GLU A 167 -90.40 69.27 9.67
C GLU A 167 -89.80 68.55 8.46
N GLN A 168 -90.33 68.85 7.27
CA GLN A 168 -89.78 68.33 6.02
C GLN A 168 -88.36 68.83 5.73
N LEU A 169 -88.08 70.12 5.98
CA LEU A 169 -86.73 70.68 5.83
C LEU A 169 -85.73 70.07 6.84
N ASN A 170 -86.14 69.85 8.09
CA ASN A 170 -85.29 69.17 9.08
C ASN A 170 -84.94 67.73 8.66
N THR A 171 -85.91 67.00 8.11
CA THR A 171 -85.69 65.64 7.61
C THR A 171 -84.71 65.62 6.43
N VAL A 172 -84.84 66.54 5.48
CA VAL A 172 -83.89 66.65 4.35
C VAL A 172 -82.49 67.03 4.83
N PHE A 173 -82.37 67.96 5.80
CA PHE A 173 -81.08 68.33 6.39
C PHE A 173 -80.40 67.15 7.10
N LEU A 174 -81.17 66.34 7.83
CA LEU A 174 -80.68 65.11 8.45
C LEU A 174 -80.15 64.11 7.40
N VAL A 175 -80.86 63.95 6.28
CA VAL A 175 -80.42 63.11 5.16
C VAL A 175 -79.11 63.62 4.55
N CYS A 176 -78.92 64.95 4.42
CA CYS A 176 -77.65 65.52 3.96
C CYS A 176 -76.48 65.19 4.89
N ILE A 177 -76.67 65.34 6.21
CA ILE A 177 -75.62 65.00 7.20
C ILE A 177 -75.27 63.52 7.13
N CYS A 178 -76.29 62.64 7.09
CA CYS A 178 -76.09 61.21 6.98
C CYS A 178 -75.41 60.83 5.66
N LEU A 179 -75.68 61.54 4.55
CA LEU A 179 -75.03 61.32 3.26
C LEU A 179 -73.54 61.69 3.30
N ILE A 180 -73.18 62.82 3.91
CA ILE A 180 -71.78 63.21 4.09
C ILE A 180 -71.04 62.18 4.95
N MET A 181 -71.66 61.72 6.05
CA MET A 181 -71.09 60.67 6.91
C MET A 181 -70.94 59.34 6.16
N CYS A 182 -71.92 58.95 5.35
CA CYS A 182 -71.88 57.70 4.58
C CYS A 182 -70.78 57.72 3.52
N VAL A 183 -70.58 58.84 2.81
CA VAL A 183 -69.51 58.98 1.82
C VAL A 183 -68.14 58.98 2.49
N PHE A 184 -67.96 59.77 3.55
CA PHE A 184 -66.68 59.84 4.26
C PHE A 184 -66.31 58.52 4.91
N GLY A 185 -67.24 57.91 5.65
CA GLY A 185 -67.07 56.62 6.31
C GLY A 185 -66.91 55.47 5.30
N GLY A 186 -67.73 55.45 4.26
CA GLY A 186 -67.73 54.40 3.22
C GLY A 186 -66.44 54.39 2.40
N CYS A 187 -65.98 55.54 1.90
CA CYS A 187 -64.72 55.62 1.16
C CYS A 187 -63.52 55.26 2.04
N LYS A 188 -63.47 55.74 3.28
CA LYS A 188 -62.40 55.40 4.22
C LYS A 188 -62.37 53.91 4.56
N ALA A 189 -63.53 53.29 4.74
CA ALA A 189 -63.64 51.85 4.96
C ALA A 189 -63.17 51.03 3.75
N ILE A 190 -63.55 51.42 2.52
CA ILE A 190 -63.09 50.76 1.29
C ILE A 190 -61.57 50.83 1.16
N ARG A 191 -60.95 52.01 1.34
CA ARG A 191 -59.48 52.13 1.27
C ARG A 191 -58.79 51.17 2.22
N ARG A 192 -59.27 51.12 3.46
CA ARG A 192 -58.68 50.26 4.48
C ARG A 192 -58.84 48.77 4.18
N LEU A 193 -59.98 48.36 3.60
CA LEU A 193 -60.22 46.99 3.16
C LEU A 193 -59.33 46.58 1.98
N ILE A 194 -59.07 47.51 1.05
CA ILE A 194 -58.15 47.26 -0.07
C ILE A 194 -56.71 47.09 0.43
N GLU A 195 -56.25 47.96 1.33
CA GLU A 195 -54.92 47.86 1.97
C GLU A 195 -54.73 46.52 2.67
N PHE A 196 -55.64 46.16 3.59
CA PHE A 196 -55.55 44.90 4.35
C PHE A 196 -55.50 43.66 3.45
N SER A 197 -56.30 43.66 2.39
CA SER A 197 -56.32 42.51 1.49
C SER A 197 -55.05 42.38 0.63
N ASN A 198 -54.39 43.50 0.31
CA ASN A 198 -53.13 43.46 -0.42
C ASN A 198 -52.00 42.98 0.51
N GLU A 199 -51.94 43.45 1.76
CA GLU A 199 -50.97 43.00 2.76
C GLU A 199 -51.02 41.49 2.99
N GLU A 200 -52.21 40.91 3.14
CA GLU A 200 -52.40 39.45 3.28
C GLU A 200 -51.95 38.68 2.03
N THR A 201 -52.24 39.19 0.83
CA THR A 201 -51.87 38.53 -0.43
C THR A 201 -50.36 38.51 -0.62
N ASP A 202 -49.68 39.61 -0.28
CA ASP A 202 -48.22 39.70 -0.38
C ASP A 202 -47.52 38.85 0.70
N ALA A 203 -48.07 38.79 1.91
CA ALA A 203 -47.54 37.92 2.97
C ALA A 203 -47.61 36.43 2.61
N VAL A 204 -48.68 35.98 1.96
CA VAL A 204 -48.81 34.59 1.48
C VAL A 204 -47.80 34.29 0.36
N LYS A 205 -47.62 35.22 -0.60
CA LYS A 205 -46.63 35.04 -1.68
C LYS A 205 -45.21 34.92 -1.15
N VAL A 206 -44.81 35.80 -0.23
CA VAL A 206 -43.46 35.75 0.37
C VAL A 206 -43.23 34.45 1.14
N LYS A 207 -44.26 33.91 1.81
CA LYS A 207 -44.16 32.60 2.48
C LYS A 207 -44.01 31.45 1.48
N ALA A 208 -44.78 31.43 0.40
CA ALA A 208 -44.70 30.41 -0.64
C ALA A 208 -43.35 30.44 -1.36
N GLU A 209 -42.83 31.63 -1.69
CA GLU A 209 -41.50 31.80 -2.31
C GLU A 209 -40.37 31.28 -1.39
N LYS A 210 -40.46 31.57 -0.09
CA LYS A 210 -39.50 31.03 0.90
C LYS A 210 -39.57 29.50 1.03
N GLN A 211 -40.78 28.92 1.00
CA GLN A 211 -40.93 27.47 1.04
C GLN A 211 -40.34 26.79 -0.20
N LEU A 212 -40.59 27.34 -1.39
CA LEU A 212 -40.01 26.84 -2.64
C LEU A 212 -38.48 26.97 -2.66
N GLN A 213 -37.93 28.06 -2.10
CA GLN A 213 -36.48 28.21 -1.98
C GLN A 213 -35.87 27.14 -1.06
N VAL A 214 -36.48 26.88 0.10
CA VAL A 214 -36.04 25.84 1.03
C VAL A 214 -36.10 24.46 0.36
N ALA A 215 -37.15 24.16 -0.40
CA ALA A 215 -37.25 22.89 -1.12
C ALA A 215 -36.09 22.69 -2.13
N LYS A 216 -35.73 23.72 -2.89
CA LYS A 216 -34.59 23.68 -3.84
C LYS A 216 -33.24 23.54 -3.13
N GLU A 217 -33.06 24.20 -1.99
CA GLU A 217 -31.85 24.07 -1.18
C GLU A 217 -31.72 22.63 -0.63
N VAL A 218 -32.83 22.04 -0.16
CA VAL A 218 -32.87 20.64 0.29
C VAL A 218 -32.56 19.68 -0.85
N GLU A 219 -33.13 19.87 -2.04
CA GLU A 219 -32.84 19.02 -3.21
C GLU A 219 -31.35 19.05 -3.58
N THR A 220 -30.74 20.24 -3.58
CA THR A 220 -29.31 20.40 -3.87
C THR A 220 -28.45 19.67 -2.83
N ILE A 221 -28.78 19.81 -1.54
CA ILE A 221 -28.09 19.12 -0.45
C ILE A 221 -28.22 17.61 -0.59
N VAL A 222 -29.41 17.09 -0.89
CA VAL A 222 -29.65 15.65 -1.07
C VAL A 222 -28.79 15.10 -2.20
N ASN A 223 -28.72 15.78 -3.35
CA ASN A 223 -27.91 15.33 -4.47
C ASN A 223 -26.40 15.38 -4.18
N ASP A 224 -25.92 16.38 -3.42
CA ASP A 224 -24.52 16.44 -3.00
C ASP A 224 -24.17 15.31 -2.02
N VAL A 225 -25.05 15.06 -1.05
CA VAL A 225 -24.90 13.98 -0.07
C VAL A 225 -24.95 12.60 -0.75
N ASP A 226 -25.80 12.40 -1.76
CA ASP A 226 -25.86 11.18 -2.58
C ASP A 226 -24.54 10.89 -3.31
N ALA A 227 -23.95 11.93 -3.93
CA ALA A 227 -22.64 11.83 -4.56
C ALA A 227 -21.53 11.49 -3.55
N GLN A 228 -21.55 12.12 -2.37
CA GLN A 228 -20.60 11.80 -1.30
C GLN A 228 -20.75 10.35 -0.81
N PHE A 229 -21.98 9.86 -0.61
CA PHE A 229 -22.21 8.47 -0.21
C PHE A 229 -21.73 7.46 -1.25
N THR A 230 -21.92 7.75 -2.54
CA THR A 230 -21.39 6.92 -3.63
C THR A 230 -19.87 6.82 -3.56
N GLN A 231 -19.20 7.94 -3.28
CA GLN A 231 -17.75 7.96 -3.09
C GLN A 231 -17.33 7.17 -1.85
N VAL A 232 -18.02 7.34 -0.71
CA VAL A 232 -17.75 6.58 0.53
C VAL A 232 -17.89 5.06 0.31
N ARG A 233 -18.91 4.61 -0.42
CA ARG A 233 -19.08 3.17 -0.76
C ARG A 233 -17.94 2.64 -1.60
N LYS A 234 -17.46 3.43 -2.57
CA LYS A 234 -16.29 3.08 -3.39
C LYS A 234 -15.03 2.98 -2.54
N ASP A 235 -14.80 3.95 -1.66
CA ASP A 235 -13.64 3.96 -0.77
C ASP A 235 -13.69 2.77 0.19
N LEU A 236 -14.86 2.39 0.70
CA LEU A 236 -15.04 1.20 1.54
C LEU A 236 -14.71 -0.10 0.82
N SER A 237 -15.18 -0.25 -0.43
CA SER A 237 -14.83 -1.39 -1.27
C SER A 237 -13.32 -1.50 -1.49
N GLN A 238 -12.64 -0.36 -1.72
CA GLN A 238 -11.19 -0.31 -1.87
C GLN A 238 -10.45 -0.65 -0.56
N ILE A 239 -10.94 -0.15 0.58
CA ILE A 239 -10.39 -0.50 1.91
C ILE A 239 -10.53 -2.00 2.15
N SER A 240 -11.70 -2.59 1.89
CA SER A 240 -11.92 -4.03 2.05
C SER A 240 -10.93 -4.85 1.21
N SER A 241 -10.72 -4.49 -0.06
CA SER A 241 -9.74 -5.17 -0.90
C SER A 241 -8.30 -5.00 -0.38
N THR A 242 -7.98 -3.84 0.20
CA THR A 242 -6.67 -3.58 0.81
C THR A 242 -6.46 -4.45 2.05
N ILE A 243 -7.50 -4.66 2.86
CA ILE A 243 -7.46 -5.55 4.02
C ILE A 243 -7.17 -7.00 3.59
N ASP A 244 -7.89 -7.51 2.60
CA ASP A 244 -7.68 -8.87 2.09
C ASP A 244 -6.24 -9.06 1.57
N ASN A 245 -5.74 -8.12 0.79
CA ASN A 245 -4.36 -8.15 0.29
C ASN A 245 -3.33 -8.09 1.44
N THR A 246 -3.61 -7.31 2.48
CA THR A 246 -2.75 -7.19 3.66
C THR A 246 -2.75 -8.48 4.47
N GLN A 247 -3.90 -9.14 4.65
CA GLN A 247 -4.00 -10.45 5.28
C GLN A 247 -3.20 -11.52 4.52
N ILE A 248 -3.25 -11.52 3.19
CA ILE A 248 -2.41 -12.40 2.36
C ILE A 248 -0.92 -12.12 2.62
N ALA A 249 -0.50 -10.85 2.61
CA ALA A 249 0.88 -10.46 2.88
C ALA A 249 1.35 -10.90 4.28
N ILE A 250 0.52 -10.70 5.31
CA ILE A 250 0.76 -11.19 6.68
C ILE A 250 0.93 -12.71 6.70
N GLY A 251 0.10 -13.46 5.96
CA GLY A 251 0.23 -14.91 5.82
C GLY A 251 1.57 -15.34 5.20
N ILE A 252 2.03 -14.63 4.17
CA ILE A 252 3.34 -14.87 3.54
C ILE A 252 4.46 -14.59 4.54
N ILE A 253 4.38 -13.48 5.30
CA ILE A 253 5.38 -13.12 6.33
C ILE A 253 5.41 -14.18 7.44
N ALA A 254 4.25 -14.69 7.89
CA ALA A 254 4.17 -15.74 8.90
C ALA A 254 4.89 -17.01 8.44
N ASN A 255 4.62 -17.46 7.21
CA ASN A 255 5.29 -18.62 6.62
C ASN A 255 6.80 -18.37 6.44
N GLY A 256 7.19 -17.14 6.07
CA GLY A 256 8.58 -16.72 6.00
C GLY A 256 9.29 -16.82 7.35
N ALA A 257 8.64 -16.36 8.41
CA ALA A 257 9.17 -16.45 9.78
C ALA A 257 9.33 -17.92 10.24
N ASP A 258 8.36 -18.79 9.96
CA ASP A 258 8.44 -20.22 10.28
C ASP A 258 9.59 -20.92 9.54
N SER A 259 9.75 -20.59 8.24
CA SER A 259 10.88 -21.06 7.44
C SER A 259 12.22 -20.54 7.98
N SER A 260 12.29 -19.26 8.37
CA SER A 260 13.47 -18.67 9.01
C SER A 260 13.81 -19.35 10.34
N ALA A 261 12.81 -19.69 11.16
CA ALA A 261 13.03 -20.41 12.42
C ALA A 261 13.63 -21.80 12.16
N THR A 262 13.08 -22.54 11.20
CA THR A 262 13.58 -23.86 10.79
C THR A 262 15.02 -23.78 10.24
N GLN A 263 15.29 -22.78 9.41
CA GLN A 263 16.62 -22.55 8.86
C GLN A 263 17.64 -22.19 9.95
N THR A 264 17.24 -21.36 10.92
CA THR A 264 18.05 -20.96 12.08
C THR A 264 18.40 -22.17 12.94
N GLN A 265 17.44 -23.06 13.19
CA GLN A 265 17.67 -24.32 13.92
C GLN A 265 18.68 -25.21 13.18
N THR A 266 18.49 -25.39 11.87
CA THR A 266 19.42 -26.16 11.03
C THR A 266 20.82 -25.55 11.05
N GLN A 267 20.93 -24.23 11.01
CA GLN A 267 22.21 -23.54 11.08
C GLN A 267 22.90 -23.76 12.43
N SER A 268 22.15 -23.76 13.53
CA SER A 268 22.68 -24.06 14.87
C SER A 268 23.25 -25.48 14.97
N GLU A 269 22.58 -26.46 14.36
CA GLU A 269 23.09 -27.83 14.30
C GLU A 269 24.40 -27.91 13.50
N LYS A 270 24.49 -27.16 12.39
CA LYS A 270 25.69 -27.12 11.56
C LYS A 270 26.86 -26.43 12.25
N THR A 271 26.64 -25.37 13.01
CA THR A 271 27.72 -24.73 13.79
C THR A 271 28.25 -25.64 14.89
N ASN A 272 27.38 -26.46 15.49
CA ASN A 272 27.80 -27.48 16.46
C ASN A 272 28.64 -28.59 15.79
N GLU A 273 28.22 -29.07 14.61
CA GLU A 273 28.98 -30.04 13.82
C GLU A 273 30.36 -29.50 13.42
N ILE A 274 30.44 -28.22 13.04
CA ILE A 274 31.70 -27.53 12.74
C ILE A 274 32.60 -27.54 13.98
N GLN A 275 32.06 -27.21 15.16
CA GLN A 275 32.86 -27.17 16.38
C GLN A 275 33.44 -28.54 16.77
N GLU A 276 32.64 -29.60 16.67
CA GLU A 276 33.11 -30.97 16.91
C GLU A 276 34.22 -31.38 15.93
N ARG A 277 34.05 -31.06 14.64
CA ARG A 277 35.06 -31.33 13.60
C ARG A 277 36.36 -30.56 13.81
N LEU A 278 36.28 -29.32 14.30
CA LEU A 278 37.46 -28.50 14.60
C LEU A 278 38.21 -29.05 15.81
N GLU A 279 37.50 -29.48 16.86
CA GLU A 279 38.12 -30.14 18.01
C GLU A 279 38.86 -31.41 17.59
N HIS A 280 38.24 -32.25 16.77
CA HIS A 280 38.89 -33.46 16.23
C HIS A 280 40.11 -33.13 15.36
N THR A 281 40.02 -32.08 14.52
CA THR A 281 41.17 -31.61 13.71
C THR A 281 42.32 -31.15 14.60
N ASN A 282 42.04 -30.40 15.67
CA ASN A 282 43.05 -29.93 16.61
C ASN A 282 43.73 -31.10 17.35
N GLN A 283 42.95 -32.10 17.79
CA GLN A 283 43.50 -33.33 18.38
C GLN A 283 44.38 -34.10 17.40
N THR A 284 43.98 -34.17 16.13
CA THR A 284 44.76 -34.83 15.07
C THR A 284 46.08 -34.09 14.83
N ALA A 285 46.05 -32.75 14.77
CA ALA A 285 47.25 -31.92 14.62
C ALA A 285 48.22 -32.09 15.81
N ALA A 286 47.69 -32.13 17.04
CA ALA A 286 48.49 -32.40 18.24
C ALA A 286 49.14 -33.81 18.20
N GLY A 287 48.39 -34.83 17.79
CA GLY A 287 48.92 -36.19 17.63
C GLY A 287 49.98 -36.30 16.52
N ALA A 288 49.82 -35.53 15.45
CA ALA A 288 50.84 -35.43 14.40
C ALA A 288 52.13 -34.79 14.94
N LEU A 289 52.04 -33.70 15.71
CA LEU A 289 53.20 -33.06 16.35
C LEU A 289 53.95 -34.02 17.29
N GLU A 290 53.22 -34.81 18.09
CA GLU A 290 53.84 -35.84 18.95
C GLU A 290 54.58 -36.90 18.13
N THR A 291 53.98 -37.34 17.01
CA THR A 291 54.59 -38.32 16.10
C THR A 291 55.85 -37.76 15.44
N THR A 292 55.82 -36.50 15.04
CA THR A 292 56.95 -35.78 14.44
C THR A 292 58.12 -35.64 15.42
N GLU A 293 57.84 -35.42 16.71
CA GLU A 293 58.87 -35.39 17.75
C GLU A 293 59.53 -36.77 17.95
N LYS A 294 58.75 -37.86 17.92
CA LYS A 294 59.30 -39.22 17.94
C LYS A 294 60.16 -39.50 16.71
N LEU A 295 59.71 -39.07 15.53
CA LEU A 295 60.45 -39.18 14.26
C LEU A 295 61.81 -38.47 14.34
N ARG A 296 61.86 -37.27 14.93
CA ARG A 296 63.10 -36.53 15.13
C ARG A 296 64.15 -37.35 15.89
N GLY A 297 63.75 -38.03 16.97
CA GLY A 297 64.64 -38.90 17.73
C GLY A 297 65.14 -40.12 16.94
N VAL A 298 64.27 -40.72 16.10
CA VAL A 298 64.66 -41.83 15.21
C VAL A 298 65.65 -41.37 14.15
N ILE A 299 65.45 -40.18 13.56
CA ILE A 299 66.36 -39.60 12.55
C ILE A 299 67.72 -39.29 13.17
N GLU A 300 67.75 -38.67 14.36
CA GLU A 300 69.00 -38.39 15.07
C GLU A 300 69.79 -39.67 15.37
N THR A 301 69.10 -40.72 15.83
CA THR A 301 69.70 -42.04 16.05
C THR A 301 70.23 -42.62 14.73
N GLY A 302 69.44 -42.54 13.65
CA GLY A 302 69.83 -43.03 12.32
C GLY A 302 71.06 -42.32 11.74
N LYS A 303 71.18 -41.00 11.93
CA LYS A 303 72.36 -40.21 11.53
C LYS A 303 73.60 -40.66 12.29
N ASN A 304 73.50 -40.81 13.61
CA ASN A 304 74.61 -41.25 14.45
C ASN A 304 75.11 -42.65 14.07
N GLU A 305 74.19 -43.60 13.82
CA GLU A 305 74.53 -44.95 13.36
C GLU A 305 75.18 -44.93 11.96
N SER A 306 74.69 -44.08 11.06
CA SER A 306 75.28 -43.90 9.72
C SER A 306 76.70 -43.32 9.80
N ASP A 307 76.95 -42.39 10.71
CA ASP A 307 78.28 -41.79 10.92
C ASP A 307 79.27 -42.80 11.51
N GLU A 308 78.84 -43.63 12.48
CA GLU A 308 79.69 -44.70 13.00
C GLU A 308 79.98 -45.77 11.93
N LEU A 309 79.00 -46.12 11.09
CA LEU A 309 79.22 -47.01 9.94
C LEU A 309 80.24 -46.43 8.96
N ALA A 310 80.16 -45.12 8.66
CA ALA A 310 81.13 -44.45 7.80
C ALA A 310 82.55 -44.54 8.40
N ARG A 311 82.67 -44.33 9.72
CA ARG A 311 83.94 -44.45 10.45
C ARG A 311 84.47 -45.88 10.41
N GLN A 312 83.62 -46.89 10.58
CA GLN A 312 84.05 -48.29 10.49
C GLN A 312 84.46 -48.70 9.08
N SER A 313 83.78 -48.22 8.04
CA SER A 313 84.22 -48.45 6.66
C SER A 313 85.63 -47.93 6.41
N VAL A 314 86.03 -46.80 7.00
CA VAL A 314 87.42 -46.29 6.93
C VAL A 314 88.40 -47.22 7.65
N ILE A 315 88.03 -47.76 8.82
CA ILE A 315 88.90 -48.68 9.58
C ILE A 315 89.09 -50.01 8.82
N VAL A 316 88.02 -50.53 8.22
CA VAL A 316 88.07 -51.77 7.41
C VAL A 316 88.90 -51.55 6.13
N ASP A 317 88.77 -50.40 5.47
CA ASP A 317 89.57 -50.00 4.32
C ASP A 317 91.07 -49.99 4.66
N GLN A 318 91.45 -49.31 5.75
CA GLN A 318 92.83 -49.27 6.24
C GLN A 318 93.38 -50.67 6.60
N SER A 319 92.56 -51.51 7.22
CA SER A 319 92.94 -52.88 7.57
C SER A 319 93.16 -53.74 6.32
N THR A 320 92.30 -53.59 5.31
CA THR A 320 92.40 -54.31 4.03
C THR A 320 93.66 -53.89 3.27
N GLU A 321 93.98 -52.60 3.25
CA GLU A 321 95.22 -52.08 2.67
C GLU A 321 96.47 -52.64 3.36
N GLN A 322 96.47 -52.72 4.70
CA GLN A 322 97.57 -53.34 5.45
C GLN A 322 97.75 -54.83 5.12
N ILE A 323 96.65 -55.57 4.95
CA ILE A 323 96.68 -56.98 4.53
C ILE A 323 97.25 -57.09 3.10
N SER A 324 96.81 -56.22 2.18
CA SER A 324 97.33 -56.15 0.81
C SER A 324 98.86 -55.98 0.78
N GLN A 325 99.38 -55.00 1.51
CA GLN A 325 100.83 -54.77 1.63
C GLN A 325 101.59 -55.95 2.25
N THR A 326 100.95 -56.68 3.17
CA THR A 326 101.55 -57.87 3.79
C THR A 326 101.62 -59.03 2.80
N ILE A 327 100.59 -59.21 1.99
CA ILE A 327 100.57 -60.23 0.92
C ILE A 327 101.59 -59.89 -0.18
N GLU A 328 101.75 -58.62 -0.56
CA GLU A 328 102.79 -58.22 -1.53
C GLU A 328 104.20 -58.57 -1.04
N LYS A 329 104.50 -58.30 0.24
CA LYS A 329 105.77 -58.73 0.85
C LYS A 329 105.93 -60.25 0.87
N LEU A 330 104.84 -60.98 1.12
CA LEU A 330 104.87 -62.45 1.07
C LEU A 330 105.18 -62.95 -0.34
N VAL A 331 104.57 -62.37 -1.38
CA VAL A 331 104.87 -62.69 -2.79
C VAL A 331 106.35 -62.43 -3.10
N GLU A 332 106.91 -61.31 -2.64
CA GLU A 332 108.33 -60.99 -2.82
C GLU A 332 109.24 -62.04 -2.13
N HIS A 333 108.92 -62.42 -0.89
CA HIS A 333 109.67 -63.43 -0.15
C HIS A 333 109.57 -64.81 -0.81
N VAL A 334 108.38 -65.18 -1.29
CA VAL A 334 108.16 -66.43 -2.03
C VAL A 334 109.02 -66.45 -3.30
N GLY A 335 109.06 -65.35 -4.06
CA GLY A 335 109.92 -65.24 -5.24
C GLY A 335 111.41 -65.36 -4.92
N LYS A 336 111.89 -64.72 -3.84
CA LYS A 336 113.29 -64.84 -3.39
C LYS A 336 113.66 -66.27 -3.02
N VAL A 337 112.81 -66.95 -2.25
CA VAL A 337 113.05 -68.35 -1.84
C VAL A 337 113.01 -69.28 -3.05
N SER A 338 112.11 -69.06 -4.01
CA SER A 338 112.09 -69.82 -5.27
C SER A 338 113.42 -69.68 -6.03
N GLY A 339 113.96 -68.46 -6.15
CA GLY A 339 115.25 -68.23 -6.81
C GLY A 339 116.44 -68.90 -6.10
N ILE A 340 116.43 -68.93 -4.76
CA ILE A 340 117.44 -69.67 -3.98
C ILE A 340 117.31 -71.18 -4.24
N THR A 341 116.09 -71.69 -4.26
CA THR A 341 115.77 -73.10 -4.50
C THR A 341 116.24 -73.53 -5.90
N ASP A 342 116.02 -72.72 -6.93
CA ASP A 342 116.53 -72.96 -8.29
C ASP A 342 118.06 -72.97 -8.35
N ALA A 343 118.72 -72.08 -7.60
CA ALA A 343 120.19 -72.08 -7.52
C ALA A 343 120.71 -73.37 -6.87
N ILE A 344 120.06 -73.85 -5.79
CA ILE A 344 120.40 -75.12 -5.14
C ILE A 344 120.18 -76.29 -6.10
N LEU A 345 119.07 -76.30 -6.86
CA LEU A 345 118.78 -77.35 -7.84
C LEU A 345 119.87 -77.44 -8.92
N ASN A 346 120.33 -76.28 -9.40
CA ASN A 346 121.43 -76.17 -10.35
C ASN A 346 122.77 -76.66 -9.76
N ILE A 347 123.11 -76.24 -8.53
CA ILE A 347 124.31 -76.70 -7.82
C ILE A 347 124.25 -78.22 -7.61
N SER A 348 123.10 -78.75 -7.20
CA SER A 348 122.88 -80.18 -6.99
C SER A 348 123.07 -80.97 -8.28
N SER A 349 122.52 -80.48 -9.39
CA SER A 349 122.67 -81.09 -10.72
C SER A 349 124.13 -81.06 -11.21
N GLN A 350 124.84 -79.95 -11.01
CA GLN A 350 126.27 -79.84 -11.33
C GLN A 350 127.11 -80.76 -10.44
N THR A 351 126.81 -80.84 -9.15
CA THR A 351 127.50 -81.72 -8.19
C THR A 351 127.28 -83.18 -8.55
N ASN A 352 126.06 -83.57 -8.94
CA ASN A 352 125.75 -84.90 -9.42
C ASN A 352 126.55 -85.26 -10.70
N LEU A 353 126.67 -84.33 -11.65
CA LEU A 353 127.49 -84.52 -12.85
C LEU A 353 129.00 -84.59 -12.55
N LEU A 354 129.51 -83.76 -11.64
CA LEU A 354 130.90 -83.80 -11.18
C LEU A 354 131.21 -85.11 -10.47
N ALA A 355 130.32 -85.55 -9.57
CA ALA A 355 130.43 -86.82 -8.86
C ALA A 355 130.36 -88.03 -9.80
N LEU A 356 129.50 -87.97 -10.82
CA LEU A 356 129.43 -88.99 -11.87
C LEU A 356 130.74 -89.06 -12.66
N ASN A 357 131.27 -87.92 -13.11
CA ASN A 357 132.55 -87.87 -13.82
C ASN A 357 133.71 -88.39 -12.95
N ALA A 358 133.73 -88.03 -11.66
CA ALA A 358 134.71 -88.50 -10.70
C ALA A 358 134.60 -90.02 -10.44
N SER A 359 133.38 -90.55 -10.34
CA SER A 359 133.11 -91.99 -10.19
C SER A 359 133.57 -92.78 -11.43
N ILE A 360 133.33 -92.24 -12.63
CA ILE A 360 133.81 -92.81 -13.89
C ILE A 360 135.34 -92.84 -13.93
N GLU A 361 136.02 -91.74 -13.61
CA GLU A 361 137.48 -91.66 -13.66
C GLU A 361 138.14 -92.51 -12.55
N ALA A 362 137.51 -92.60 -11.38
CA ALA A 362 137.92 -93.50 -10.30
C ALA A 362 137.79 -94.98 -10.71
N ALA A 363 136.73 -95.35 -11.44
CA ALA A 363 136.61 -96.69 -12.03
C ALA A 363 137.68 -96.96 -13.10
N ARG A 364 138.06 -95.92 -13.86
CA ARG A 364 139.09 -95.97 -14.91
C ARG A 364 140.51 -96.18 -14.36
N ALA A 365 140.78 -95.70 -13.14
CA ALA A 365 142.04 -95.91 -12.41
C ALA A 365 142.19 -97.32 -11.78
N GLY A 366 141.19 -98.20 -11.92
CA GLY A 366 141.24 -99.59 -11.44
C GLY A 366 141.35 -99.72 -9.93
N ASP A 367 142.22 -100.61 -9.43
CA ASP A 367 142.34 -100.90 -7.99
C ASP A 367 142.81 -99.70 -7.15
N ALA A 368 143.57 -98.76 -7.75
CA ALA A 368 144.03 -97.55 -7.06
C ALA A 368 142.90 -96.51 -6.83
N GLY A 369 141.81 -96.59 -7.61
CA GLY A 369 140.70 -95.64 -7.56
C GLY A 369 139.50 -96.07 -6.68
N LYS A 370 139.49 -97.29 -6.14
CA LYS A 370 138.34 -97.86 -5.38
C LYS A 370 137.85 -96.98 -4.22
N GLY A 371 138.76 -96.40 -3.43
CA GLY A 371 138.39 -95.51 -2.33
C GLY A 371 137.75 -94.20 -2.80
N PHE A 372 138.25 -93.64 -3.91
CA PHE A 372 137.68 -92.45 -4.53
C PHE A 372 136.32 -92.72 -5.19
N ALA A 373 136.12 -93.90 -5.76
CA ALA A 373 134.85 -94.30 -6.36
C ALA A 373 133.71 -94.37 -5.32
N VAL A 374 133.99 -94.87 -4.10
CA VAL A 374 133.00 -94.91 -3.01
C VAL A 374 132.60 -93.49 -2.56
N VAL A 375 133.58 -92.59 -2.39
CA VAL A 375 133.30 -91.19 -2.02
C VAL A 375 132.53 -90.47 -3.14
N ALA A 376 132.88 -90.69 -4.39
CA ALA A 376 132.18 -90.09 -5.53
C ALA A 376 130.73 -90.59 -5.64
N GLU A 377 130.46 -91.88 -5.39
CA GLU A 377 129.10 -92.43 -5.38
C GLU A 377 128.27 -91.89 -4.21
N GLU A 378 128.86 -91.71 -3.02
CA GLU A 378 128.18 -91.10 -1.88
C GLU A 378 127.81 -89.63 -2.17
N ILE A 379 128.74 -88.84 -2.74
CA ILE A 379 128.47 -87.45 -3.17
C ILE A 379 127.35 -87.43 -4.22
N ARG A 380 127.34 -88.39 -5.16
CA ARG A 380 126.28 -88.52 -6.17
C ARG A 380 124.91 -88.77 -5.52
N GLN A 381 124.84 -89.64 -4.53
CA GLN A 381 123.60 -89.92 -3.79
C GLN A 381 123.13 -88.72 -2.97
N LEU A 382 124.03 -88.00 -2.29
CA LEU A 382 123.70 -86.75 -1.59
C LEU A 382 123.19 -85.68 -2.56
N ALA A 383 123.78 -85.56 -3.76
CA ALA A 383 123.34 -84.63 -4.79
C ALA A 383 121.96 -85.02 -5.36
N GLU A 384 121.65 -86.31 -5.51
CA GLU A 384 120.30 -86.73 -5.92
C GLU A 384 119.26 -86.48 -4.81
N MET A 385 119.57 -86.77 -3.55
CA MET A 385 118.68 -86.45 -2.42
C MET A 385 118.43 -84.95 -2.27
N THR A 386 119.48 -84.14 -2.46
CA THR A 386 119.38 -82.67 -2.45
C THR A 386 118.49 -82.18 -3.59
N LYS A 387 118.62 -82.77 -4.80
CA LYS A 387 117.75 -82.46 -5.94
C LYS A 387 116.28 -82.77 -5.63
N VAL A 388 115.97 -83.98 -5.15
CA VAL A 388 114.59 -84.38 -4.81
C VAL A 388 113.99 -83.47 -3.73
N SER A 389 114.75 -83.15 -2.68
CA SER A 389 114.30 -82.24 -1.62
C SER A 389 114.04 -80.82 -2.15
N THR A 390 114.88 -80.36 -3.07
CA THR A 390 114.75 -79.05 -3.72
C THR A 390 113.52 -79.01 -4.63
N GLU A 391 113.24 -80.07 -5.39
CA GLU A 391 112.02 -80.20 -6.20
C GLU A 391 110.74 -80.16 -5.34
N GLN A 392 110.75 -80.80 -4.16
CA GLN A 392 109.64 -80.70 -3.19
C GLN A 392 109.46 -79.27 -2.66
N ILE A 393 110.55 -78.56 -2.35
CA ILE A 393 110.49 -77.15 -1.97
C ILE A 393 109.89 -76.33 -3.12
N THR A 394 110.35 -76.52 -4.36
CA THR A 394 109.79 -75.83 -5.53
C THR A 394 108.29 -76.06 -5.69
N GLN A 395 107.80 -77.28 -5.43
CA GLN A 395 106.36 -77.55 -5.45
C GLN A 395 105.61 -76.71 -4.40
N ILE A 396 106.09 -76.68 -3.15
CA ILE A 396 105.50 -75.86 -2.08
C ILE A 396 105.53 -74.37 -2.44
N MET A 397 106.63 -73.89 -3.05
CA MET A 397 106.74 -72.50 -3.50
C MET A 397 105.72 -72.15 -4.59
N ASN A 398 105.46 -73.07 -5.52
CA ASN A 398 104.43 -72.89 -6.54
C ASN A 398 103.03 -72.86 -5.94
N GLU A 399 102.74 -73.73 -4.97
CA GLU A 399 101.47 -73.74 -4.24
C GLU A 399 101.27 -72.42 -3.45
N LEU A 400 102.31 -71.93 -2.76
CA LEU A 400 102.27 -70.64 -2.07
C LEU A 400 102.07 -69.46 -3.04
N THR A 401 102.67 -69.54 -4.23
CA THR A 401 102.48 -68.51 -5.28
C THR A 401 101.04 -68.49 -5.78
N ALA A 402 100.40 -69.66 -5.95
CA ALA A 402 99.00 -69.75 -6.32
C ALA A 402 98.08 -69.16 -5.23
N ILE A 403 98.27 -69.57 -3.97
CA ILE A 403 97.48 -69.09 -2.82
C ILE A 403 97.60 -67.57 -2.65
N THR A 404 98.80 -67.02 -2.78
CA THR A 404 99.02 -65.57 -2.65
C THR A 404 98.36 -64.78 -3.77
N LYS A 405 98.38 -65.28 -5.02
CA LYS A 405 97.70 -64.67 -6.16
C LYS A 405 96.17 -64.70 -6.02
N ASP A 406 95.62 -65.81 -5.55
CA ASP A 406 94.18 -65.93 -5.28
C ASP A 406 93.78 -64.96 -4.16
N THR A 407 94.56 -64.91 -3.07
CA THR A 407 94.33 -63.97 -1.96
C THR A 407 94.38 -62.50 -2.41
N GLN A 408 95.29 -62.14 -3.32
CA GLN A 408 95.38 -60.80 -3.87
C GLN A 408 94.13 -60.43 -4.70
N THR A 409 93.56 -61.40 -5.41
CA THR A 409 92.31 -61.22 -6.18
C THR A 409 91.13 -60.99 -5.24
N GLU A 410 91.02 -61.78 -4.17
CA GLU A 410 89.98 -61.60 -3.14
C GLU A 410 90.11 -60.26 -2.41
N LEU A 411 91.34 -59.81 -2.12
CA LEU A 411 91.56 -58.48 -1.54
C LEU A 411 91.13 -57.35 -2.46
N LYS A 412 91.37 -57.48 -3.77
CA LYS A 412 90.88 -56.51 -4.75
C LYS A 412 89.35 -56.43 -4.74
N ASN A 413 88.67 -57.58 -4.71
CA ASN A 413 87.21 -57.63 -4.62
C ASN A 413 86.70 -57.01 -3.29
N ALA A 414 87.44 -57.21 -2.19
CA ALA A 414 87.11 -56.62 -0.90
C ALA A 414 87.22 -55.08 -0.94
N VAL A 415 88.27 -54.52 -1.54
CA VAL A 415 88.42 -53.07 -1.72
C VAL A 415 87.28 -52.49 -2.57
N ASP A 416 86.99 -53.10 -3.72
CA ASP A 416 85.87 -52.66 -4.58
C ASP A 416 84.53 -52.70 -3.82
N SER A 417 84.32 -53.70 -2.95
CA SER A 417 83.11 -53.81 -2.11
C SER A 417 83.03 -52.75 -1.02
N ILE A 418 84.17 -52.38 -0.41
CA ILE A 418 84.26 -51.32 0.60
C ILE A 418 83.95 -49.95 -0.01
N ASP A 419 84.42 -49.68 -1.23
CA ASP A 419 84.11 -48.44 -1.94
C ASP A 419 82.61 -48.31 -2.24
N VAL A 420 81.98 -49.39 -2.71
CA VAL A 420 80.52 -49.44 -2.89
C VAL A 420 79.79 -49.23 -1.56
N GLN A 421 80.25 -49.85 -0.48
CA GLN A 421 79.67 -49.66 0.85
C GLN A 421 79.75 -48.20 1.30
N ARG A 422 80.91 -47.55 1.12
CA ARG A 422 81.14 -46.15 1.51
C ARG A 422 80.16 -45.21 0.79
N GLU A 423 79.94 -45.40 -0.50
CA GLU A 423 78.99 -44.59 -1.27
C GLU A 423 77.53 -44.81 -0.82
N LYS A 424 77.17 -46.05 -0.47
CA LYS A 424 75.84 -46.36 0.07
C LYS A 424 75.61 -45.73 1.44
N VAL A 425 76.60 -45.78 2.33
CA VAL A 425 76.52 -45.13 3.65
C VAL A 425 76.35 -43.62 3.49
N LYS A 426 77.09 -42.99 2.58
CA LYS A 426 76.93 -41.57 2.27
C LYS A 426 75.51 -41.23 1.78
N THR A 427 74.97 -42.05 0.87
CA THR A 427 73.59 -41.87 0.35
C THR A 427 72.55 -41.98 1.48
N VAL A 428 72.74 -42.91 2.42
CA VAL A 428 71.86 -43.08 3.59
C VAL A 428 71.94 -41.87 4.51
N HIS A 429 73.14 -41.36 4.79
CA HIS A 429 73.33 -40.15 5.58
C HIS A 429 72.63 -38.93 4.95
N GLU A 430 72.80 -38.71 3.64
CA GLU A 430 72.12 -37.64 2.91
C GLU A 430 70.59 -37.80 2.97
N SER A 431 70.09 -39.03 2.89
CA SER A 431 68.65 -39.31 3.01
C SER A 431 68.10 -38.91 4.39
N PHE A 432 68.86 -39.14 5.48
CA PHE A 432 68.44 -38.69 6.81
C PHE A 432 68.41 -37.17 6.94
N ILE A 433 69.31 -36.43 6.27
CA ILE A 433 69.28 -34.96 6.24
C ILE A 433 67.99 -34.47 5.55
N THR A 434 67.63 -35.05 4.40
CA THR A 434 66.40 -34.69 3.70
C THR A 434 65.16 -34.98 4.55
N VAL A 435 65.11 -36.15 5.19
CA VAL A 435 63.98 -36.52 6.07
C VAL A 435 63.89 -35.59 7.28
N GLU A 436 65.01 -35.11 7.83
CA GLU A 436 65.03 -34.10 8.90
C GLU A 436 64.40 -32.77 8.46
N GLU A 437 64.70 -32.33 7.23
CA GLU A 437 64.11 -31.13 6.64
C GLU A 437 62.61 -31.27 6.40
N ASP A 438 62.17 -32.41 5.85
CA ASP A 438 60.75 -32.73 5.64
C ASP A 438 59.98 -32.76 6.97
N VAL A 439 60.56 -33.36 8.01
CA VAL A 439 60.01 -33.39 9.38
C VAL A 439 59.88 -31.97 9.94
N LYS A 440 60.87 -31.11 9.73
CA LYS A 440 60.81 -29.71 10.16
C LYS A 440 59.71 -28.94 9.43
N SER A 441 59.54 -29.16 8.12
CA SER A 441 58.44 -28.57 7.36
C SER A 441 57.09 -29.02 7.90
N LEU A 442 56.94 -30.32 8.20
CA LEU A 442 55.71 -30.89 8.76
C LEU A 442 55.32 -30.25 10.10
N VAL A 443 56.29 -29.93 10.98
CA VAL A 443 56.01 -29.18 12.22
C VAL A 443 55.43 -27.79 11.91
N GLY A 444 56.00 -27.09 10.92
CA GLY A 444 55.51 -25.77 10.49
C GLY A 444 54.09 -25.84 9.93
N ASP A 445 53.80 -26.84 9.09
CA ASP A 445 52.48 -27.07 8.52
C ASP A 445 51.45 -27.36 9.62
N MET A 446 51.78 -28.22 10.61
CA MET A 446 50.89 -28.53 11.72
C MET A 446 50.61 -27.34 12.63
N THR A 447 51.60 -26.45 12.82
CA THR A 447 51.40 -25.19 13.55
C THR A 447 50.41 -24.29 12.81
N THR A 448 50.58 -24.16 11.49
CA THR A 448 49.67 -23.40 10.62
C THR A 448 48.25 -23.96 10.67
N VAL A 449 48.09 -25.29 10.64
CA VAL A 449 46.77 -25.94 10.80
C VAL A 449 46.13 -25.58 12.13
N SER A 450 46.89 -25.55 13.23
CA SER A 450 46.35 -25.17 14.55
C SER A 450 45.87 -23.71 14.58
N ASP A 451 46.65 -22.79 13.99
CA ASP A 451 46.28 -21.38 13.87
C ASP A 451 44.99 -21.19 13.04
N GLU A 452 44.88 -21.88 11.89
CA GLU A 452 43.69 -21.86 11.05
C GLU A 452 42.46 -22.43 11.77
N VAL A 453 42.63 -23.54 12.52
CA VAL A 453 41.55 -24.09 13.35
C VAL A 453 41.07 -23.05 14.37
N SER A 454 41.98 -22.33 15.02
CA SER A 454 41.62 -21.26 15.97
C SER A 454 40.88 -20.09 15.29
N ALA A 455 41.27 -19.72 14.07
CA ALA A 455 40.60 -18.69 13.29
C ALA A 455 39.18 -19.12 12.89
N VAL A 456 39.00 -20.37 12.43
CA VAL A 456 37.69 -20.91 12.07
C VAL A 456 36.79 -21.05 13.31
N LEU A 457 37.32 -21.45 14.48
CA LEU A 457 36.58 -21.47 15.73
C LEU A 457 36.03 -20.08 16.09
N SER A 458 36.88 -19.06 16.01
CA SER A 458 36.46 -17.67 16.27
C SER A 458 35.39 -17.19 15.29
N ALA A 459 35.52 -17.53 14.01
CA ALA A 459 34.50 -17.22 13.01
C ALA A 459 33.17 -17.97 13.28
N ASN A 460 33.25 -19.23 13.72
CA ASN A 460 32.08 -20.02 14.08
C ASN A 460 31.34 -19.45 15.29
N GLU A 461 32.05 -18.92 16.30
CA GLU A 461 31.42 -18.21 17.43
C GLU A 461 30.62 -16.98 16.98
N VAL A 462 31.14 -16.20 16.04
CA VAL A 462 30.40 -15.06 15.46
C VAL A 462 29.13 -15.53 14.74
N ILE A 463 29.18 -16.68 14.05
CA ILE A 463 28.00 -17.25 13.40
C ILE A 463 26.97 -17.69 14.46
N VAL A 464 27.41 -18.33 15.54
CA VAL A 464 26.54 -18.75 16.66
C VAL A 464 25.82 -17.55 17.28
N ASP A 465 26.52 -16.44 17.50
CA ASP A 465 25.90 -15.21 18.00
C ASP A 465 24.89 -14.61 16.99
N GLY A 466 25.23 -14.66 15.70
CA GLY A 466 24.32 -14.27 14.62
C GLY A 466 23.03 -15.12 14.58
N ILE A 467 23.13 -16.42 14.83
CA ILE A 467 21.98 -17.34 14.92
C ILE A 467 21.09 -16.97 16.11
N SER A 468 21.69 -16.68 17.27
CA SER A 468 20.94 -16.23 18.46
C SER A 468 20.15 -14.95 18.18
N THR A 469 20.80 -13.97 17.55
CA THR A 469 20.16 -12.72 17.14
C THR A 469 19.03 -12.96 16.12
N LEU A 470 19.27 -13.81 15.11
CA LEU A 470 18.28 -14.15 14.09
C LEU A 470 17.07 -14.87 14.70
N SER A 471 17.29 -15.74 15.68
CA SER A 471 16.21 -16.41 16.43
C SER A 471 15.32 -15.39 17.14
N GLY A 472 15.93 -14.42 17.84
CA GLY A 472 15.21 -13.33 18.51
C GLY A 472 14.37 -12.49 17.54
N ILE A 473 14.96 -12.07 16.41
CA ILE A 473 14.25 -11.32 15.36
C ILE A 473 13.09 -12.14 14.80
N THR A 474 13.31 -13.44 14.56
CA THR A 474 12.27 -14.32 14.01
C THR A 474 11.07 -14.44 14.97
N GLN A 475 11.34 -14.58 16.28
CA GLN A 475 10.28 -14.58 17.29
C GLN A 475 9.51 -13.26 17.34
N GLU A 476 10.20 -12.12 17.24
CA GLU A 476 9.57 -10.80 17.19
C GLU A 476 8.70 -10.62 15.94
N ILE A 477 9.17 -11.08 14.78
CA ILE A 477 8.38 -11.09 13.53
C ILE A 477 7.13 -11.95 13.69
N SER A 478 7.25 -13.17 14.23
CA SER A 478 6.10 -14.04 14.47
C SER A 478 5.07 -13.38 15.40
N ALA A 479 5.51 -12.76 16.50
CA ALA A 479 4.64 -12.05 17.42
C ALA A 479 3.95 -10.84 16.75
N SER A 480 4.72 -10.02 16.02
CA SER A 480 4.21 -8.84 15.30
C SER A 480 3.22 -9.22 14.20
N THR A 481 3.49 -10.33 13.50
CA THR A 481 2.61 -10.87 12.46
C THR A 481 1.30 -11.39 13.05
N SER A 482 1.36 -12.07 14.19
CA SER A 482 0.16 -12.50 14.92
C SER A 482 -0.68 -11.31 15.38
N ALA A 483 -0.06 -10.27 15.94
CA ALA A 483 -0.75 -9.04 16.35
C ALA A 483 -1.39 -8.33 15.15
N SER A 484 -0.62 -8.16 14.06
CA SER A 484 -1.11 -7.54 12.82
C SER A 484 -2.30 -8.29 12.22
N ARG A 485 -2.32 -9.62 12.33
CA ARG A 485 -3.46 -10.44 11.90
C ARG A 485 -4.72 -10.11 12.70
N THR A 486 -4.62 -10.05 14.02
CA THR A 486 -5.73 -9.65 14.90
C THR A 486 -6.22 -8.24 14.59
N ASP A 487 -5.32 -7.30 14.33
CA ASP A 487 -5.69 -5.92 13.96
C ASP A 487 -6.42 -5.87 12.61
N MET A 488 -5.98 -6.66 11.62
CA MET A 488 -6.66 -6.75 10.33
C MET A 488 -8.05 -7.37 10.43
N ASP A 489 -8.22 -8.41 11.28
CA ASP A 489 -9.53 -9.00 11.53
C ASP A 489 -10.48 -7.97 12.17
N GLY A 490 -10.01 -7.20 13.18
CA GLY A 490 -10.79 -6.13 13.79
C GLY A 490 -11.10 -4.97 12.82
N LEU A 491 -10.19 -4.65 11.92
CA LEU A 491 -10.40 -3.64 10.87
C LEU A 491 -11.44 -4.12 9.85
N HIS A 492 -11.41 -5.40 9.47
CA HIS A 492 -12.40 -6.01 8.58
C HIS A 492 -13.81 -5.89 9.17
N ASP A 493 -13.99 -6.26 10.45
CA ASP A 493 -15.26 -6.13 11.15
C ASP A 493 -15.74 -4.67 11.22
N SER A 494 -14.83 -3.73 11.49
CA SER A 494 -15.14 -2.30 11.55
C SER A 494 -15.62 -1.75 10.21
N VAL A 495 -14.96 -2.14 9.11
CA VAL A 495 -15.33 -1.76 7.73
C VAL A 495 -16.69 -2.35 7.34
N SER A 496 -16.94 -3.62 7.70
CA SER A 496 -18.24 -4.27 7.47
C SER A 496 -19.38 -3.55 8.21
N ASN A 497 -19.17 -3.21 9.49
CA ASN A 497 -20.14 -2.45 10.29
C ASN A 497 -20.37 -1.05 9.72
N PHE A 498 -19.32 -0.35 9.30
CA PHE A 498 -19.43 0.98 8.71
C PHE A 498 -20.13 0.95 7.34
N SER A 499 -19.87 -0.06 6.51
CA SER A 499 -20.62 -0.27 5.26
C SER A 499 -22.12 -0.44 5.51
N THR A 500 -22.48 -1.26 6.51
CA THR A 500 -23.88 -1.46 6.90
C THR A 500 -24.53 -0.15 7.38
N ALA A 501 -23.80 0.66 8.15
CA ALA A 501 -24.29 1.96 8.59
C ALA A 501 -24.48 2.94 7.43
N VAL A 502 -23.55 2.96 6.47
CA VAL A 502 -23.64 3.76 5.24
C VAL A 502 -24.87 3.38 4.42
N ASP A 503 -25.13 2.09 4.22
CA ASP A 503 -26.30 1.60 3.49
C ASP A 503 -27.62 2.05 4.17
N HIS A 504 -27.72 1.95 5.50
CA HIS A 504 -28.89 2.47 6.23
C HIS A 504 -29.08 3.98 6.10
N THR A 505 -27.99 4.77 6.15
CA THR A 505 -28.10 6.22 5.96
C THR A 505 -28.47 6.60 4.53
N PHE A 506 -28.06 5.79 3.55
CA PHE A 506 -28.43 5.98 2.16
C PHE A 506 -29.92 5.73 1.93
N GLU A 507 -30.49 4.68 2.53
CA GLU A 507 -31.95 4.45 2.52
C GLU A 507 -32.73 5.62 3.14
N ALA A 508 -32.22 6.21 4.23
CA ALA A 508 -32.83 7.39 4.84
C ALA A 508 -32.77 8.62 3.92
N LEU A 509 -31.70 8.77 3.15
CA LEU A 509 -31.55 9.85 2.16
C LEU A 509 -32.54 9.69 1.00
N GLU A 510 -32.74 8.48 0.48
CA GLU A 510 -33.74 8.21 -0.55
C GLU A 510 -35.16 8.55 -0.07
N ASN A 511 -35.49 8.23 1.18
CA ASN A 511 -36.77 8.62 1.78
C ASN A 511 -36.92 10.14 1.88
N LEU A 512 -35.86 10.88 2.23
CA LEU A 512 -35.86 12.34 2.26
C LEU A 512 -36.07 12.94 0.85
N LYS A 513 -35.43 12.34 -0.16
CA LYS A 513 -35.59 12.72 -1.57
C LYS A 513 -37.03 12.55 -2.05
N ALA A 514 -37.68 11.44 -1.67
CA ALA A 514 -39.07 11.17 -1.99
C ALA A 514 -40.03 12.20 -1.36
N ILE A 515 -39.74 12.68 -0.14
CA ILE A 515 -40.54 13.72 0.53
C ILE A 515 -40.36 15.09 -0.13
N ALA A 516 -39.13 15.45 -0.53
CA ALA A 516 -38.83 16.72 -1.16
C ALA A 516 -39.44 16.88 -2.57
N ALA A 517 -39.74 15.77 -3.25
CA ALA A 517 -40.32 15.76 -4.59
C ALA A 517 -41.84 16.05 -4.66
N ILE A 518 -42.53 16.24 -3.53
CA ILE A 518 -44.02 16.31 -3.48
C ILE A 518 -44.61 17.69 -3.87
N ASP A 519 -43.80 18.72 -4.16
CA ASP A 519 -44.30 20.10 -4.41
C ASP A 519 -44.34 20.55 -5.90
N GLU A 520 -44.31 19.63 -6.88
CA GLU A 520 -44.36 19.97 -8.32
C GLU A 520 -45.72 19.77 -9.05
N GLU A 521 -46.80 19.35 -8.37
CA GLU A 521 -48.18 19.30 -8.92
C GLU A 521 -49.08 20.41 -8.37
#